data_AF-G3ITJ0-F1
#
_entry.id   AF-G3ITJ0-F1
#
_cell.length_a   1.000
_cell.length_b   1.000
_cell.length_c   1.000
_cell.angle_alpha   90.00
_cell.angle_beta   90.00
_cell.angle_gamma   90.00
#
_symmetry.space_group_name_H-M   'P 1'
#
loop_
_entity.id
_entity.type
_entity.pdbx_description
1 polymer ?
#
loop_
_entity_poly.entity_id
_entity_poly.type
_entity_poly.pdbx_seq_one_letter_code
_entity_poly.pdbx_strand_id
1 'polypeptide(L)'
;MTINHPLIFLFALTFALPAQAEIYKWTDAGGKSHFSGSKPADPTAIENRDDLKAKSQQPIPANNMAQAAAPKVDLYVTSWCPYCKKAMAFLRESNIAFNTYDIEQDLDAATRKKTLDPGYGGIPLAVINGTAIRGFSASTYKEALAK
;
A
#
# COMPACT_ATOMS: atom_id res chain seq x y z
N MET A 1 37.18 -50.93 -23.43
CA MET A 1 38.24 -49.92 -23.16
C MET A 1 37.57 -48.74 -22.47
N THR A 2 37.76 -48.64 -21.17
CA THR A 2 37.23 -47.59 -20.29
C THR A 2 38.17 -46.38 -20.32
N ILE A 3 37.64 -45.17 -20.52
CA ILE A 3 38.36 -43.93 -20.21
C ILE A 3 37.47 -43.08 -19.32
N ASN A 4 37.86 -43.02 -18.04
CA ASN A 4 37.44 -42.04 -17.06
C ASN A 4 38.09 -40.69 -17.38
N HIS A 5 37.36 -39.59 -17.17
CA HIS A 5 37.97 -38.35 -16.68
C HIS A 5 37.04 -37.67 -15.67
N PRO A 6 37.47 -37.53 -14.41
CA PRO A 6 36.82 -36.71 -13.39
C PRO A 6 37.24 -35.25 -13.57
N LEU A 7 36.73 -34.37 -12.69
CA LEU A 7 37.16 -33.00 -12.42
C LEU A 7 36.33 -31.88 -13.09
N ILE A 8 35.89 -30.97 -12.22
CA ILE A 8 35.49 -29.58 -12.44
C ILE A 8 34.06 -29.40 -12.99
N PHE A 9 33.10 -29.20 -12.07
CA PHE A 9 32.47 -27.89 -11.90
C PHE A 9 31.53 -27.97 -10.68
N LEU A 10 32.10 -27.68 -9.51
CA LEU A 10 31.36 -27.32 -8.31
C LEU A 10 30.75 -25.92 -8.56
N PHE A 11 29.68 -25.83 -9.35
CA PHE A 11 28.92 -24.59 -9.51
C PHE A 11 27.99 -24.46 -8.30
N ALA A 12 28.51 -23.80 -7.26
CA ALA A 12 27.71 -23.32 -6.15
C ALA A 12 26.66 -22.34 -6.69
N LEU A 13 25.48 -22.85 -7.06
CA LEU A 13 24.33 -22.05 -7.44
C LEU A 13 23.68 -21.52 -6.16
N THR A 14 24.22 -20.42 -5.64
CA THR A 14 23.54 -19.59 -4.65
C THR A 14 22.30 -18.99 -5.31
N PHE A 15 21.17 -19.68 -5.18
CA PHE A 15 19.87 -19.22 -5.63
C PHE A 15 19.42 -18.08 -4.71
N ALA A 16 19.69 -16.84 -5.11
CA ALA A 16 19.10 -15.68 -4.47
C ALA A 16 17.59 -15.69 -4.75
N LEU A 17 16.80 -15.85 -3.70
CA LEU A 17 15.33 -15.75 -3.76
C LEU A 17 14.96 -14.32 -4.19
N PRO A 18 14.32 -14.10 -5.35
CA PRO A 18 13.70 -12.81 -5.61
C PRO A 18 12.47 -12.71 -4.70
N ALA A 19 12.50 -11.81 -3.72
CA ALA A 19 11.31 -11.39 -3.00
C ALA A 19 10.38 -10.67 -3.98
N GLN A 20 9.45 -11.40 -4.60
CA GLN A 20 8.48 -10.83 -5.52
C GLN A 20 7.39 -10.12 -4.71
N ALA A 21 7.46 -8.80 -4.64
CA ALA A 21 6.36 -7.97 -4.18
C ALA A 21 5.45 -7.67 -5.38
N GLU A 22 4.52 -8.59 -5.69
CA GLU A 22 3.47 -8.34 -6.67
C GLU A 22 2.43 -7.34 -6.08
N ILE A 23 2.28 -6.20 -6.74
CA ILE A 23 1.18 -5.27 -6.44
C ILE A 23 -0.10 -5.92 -6.96
N TYR A 24 -0.98 -6.32 -6.04
CA TYR A 24 -2.25 -6.95 -6.39
C TYR A 24 -3.25 -5.88 -6.83
N LYS A 25 -3.69 -5.94 -8.09
CA LYS A 25 -4.73 -5.08 -8.65
C LYS A 25 -6.05 -5.84 -8.66
N TRP A 26 -7.10 -5.29 -8.08
CA TRP A 26 -8.47 -5.81 -8.26
C TRP A 26 -9.42 -4.70 -8.69
N THR A 27 -10.53 -5.09 -9.30
CA THR A 27 -11.58 -4.17 -9.73
C THR A 27 -12.83 -4.47 -8.91
N ASP A 28 -13.42 -3.45 -8.27
CA ASP A 28 -14.65 -3.63 -7.51
C ASP A 28 -15.88 -3.80 -8.42
N ALA A 29 -17.03 -4.14 -7.82
CA ALA A 29 -18.31 -4.27 -8.55
C ALA A 29 -18.76 -2.96 -9.23
N GLY A 30 -18.15 -1.81 -8.89
CA GLY A 30 -18.36 -0.52 -9.51
C GLY A 30 -17.35 -0.19 -10.63
N GLY A 31 -16.46 -1.12 -10.99
CA GLY A 31 -15.49 -0.96 -12.08
C GLY A 31 -14.23 -0.17 -11.71
N LYS A 32 -14.00 0.16 -10.43
CA LYS A 32 -12.83 0.94 -10.00
C LYS A 32 -11.66 0.02 -9.66
N SER A 33 -10.47 0.36 -10.16
CA SER A 33 -9.27 -0.43 -9.90
C SER A 33 -8.58 -0.02 -8.60
N HIS A 34 -8.43 -0.97 -7.69
CA HIS A 34 -7.70 -0.85 -6.43
C HIS A 34 -6.37 -1.59 -6.56
N PHE A 35 -5.33 -1.08 -5.90
CA PHE A 35 -4.00 -1.70 -5.87
C PHE A 35 -3.56 -1.82 -4.40
N SER A 36 -3.24 -3.03 -3.95
CA SER A 36 -2.67 -3.29 -2.62
C SER A 36 -1.30 -3.92 -2.72
N GLY A 37 -0.40 -3.50 -1.83
CA GLY A 37 0.91 -4.14 -1.63
C GLY A 37 0.87 -5.33 -0.69
N SER A 38 -0.29 -5.68 -0.13
CA SER A 38 -0.46 -6.78 0.82
C SER A 38 -1.63 -7.69 0.40
N LYS A 39 -1.35 -9.00 0.39
CA LYS A 39 -2.27 -10.08 0.05
C LYS A 39 -3.46 -10.08 1.03
N PRO A 40 -4.72 -9.97 0.56
CA PRO A 40 -5.89 -10.20 1.40
C PRO A 40 -5.82 -11.61 1.99
N ALA A 41 -6.04 -11.75 3.30
CA ALA A 41 -5.90 -13.03 4.00
C ALA A 41 -6.91 -14.10 3.52
N ASP A 42 -8.02 -13.67 2.89
CA ASP A 42 -9.07 -14.57 2.40
C ASP A 42 -9.78 -13.98 1.15
N PRO A 43 -9.73 -14.65 -0.02
CA PRO A 43 -10.45 -14.23 -1.22
C PRO A 43 -11.97 -14.44 -1.15
N THR A 44 -12.51 -15.09 -0.11
CA THR A 44 -13.96 -15.24 0.11
C THR A 44 -14.59 -14.11 0.93
N ALA A 45 -13.79 -13.18 1.46
CA ALA A 45 -14.26 -12.01 2.20
C ALA A 45 -14.84 -10.90 1.30
N ILE A 46 -15.50 -11.26 0.19
CA ILE A 46 -16.47 -10.39 -0.45
C ILE A 46 -17.73 -10.45 0.44
N GLU A 47 -17.68 -9.72 1.56
CA GLU A 47 -18.71 -9.71 2.62
C GLU A 47 -20.07 -9.30 2.04
N ASN A 48 -21.08 -10.16 2.18
CA ASN A 48 -22.44 -9.88 1.75
C ASN A 48 -23.08 -8.87 2.73
N ARG A 49 -23.81 -7.87 2.21
CA ARG A 49 -24.24 -6.71 3.01
C ARG A 49 -25.20 -7.07 4.15
N ASP A 50 -25.88 -8.20 4.04
CA ASP A 50 -26.84 -8.67 5.05
C ASP A 50 -26.14 -9.22 6.30
N ASP A 51 -24.90 -9.68 6.17
CA ASP A 51 -24.11 -10.30 7.23
C ASP A 51 -23.54 -9.24 8.21
N LEU A 52 -23.36 -8.01 7.74
CA LEU A 52 -22.80 -6.89 8.50
C LEU A 52 -23.67 -6.49 9.70
N LYS A 53 -24.98 -6.72 9.64
CA LYS A 53 -25.92 -6.32 10.69
C LYS A 53 -26.00 -7.33 11.85
N ALA A 54 -25.60 -8.58 11.62
CA ALA A 54 -25.52 -9.61 12.66
C ALA A 54 -24.18 -9.57 13.43
N LYS A 55 -23.10 -9.14 12.75
CA LYS A 55 -21.75 -9.07 13.32
C LYS A 55 -21.51 -7.84 14.20
N SER A 56 -22.39 -6.84 14.12
CA SER A 56 -22.31 -5.60 14.92
C SER A 56 -22.68 -5.75 16.40
N GLN A 57 -23.09 -6.94 16.86
CA GLN A 57 -23.50 -7.18 18.25
C GLN A 57 -22.62 -8.16 19.03
N GLN A 58 -21.50 -8.63 18.49
CA GLN A 58 -20.56 -9.41 19.29
C GLN A 58 -19.69 -8.47 20.16
N PRO A 59 -19.61 -8.69 21.49
CA PRO A 59 -18.65 -7.98 22.33
C PRO A 59 -17.24 -8.24 21.78
N ILE A 60 -16.53 -7.16 21.48
CA ILE A 60 -15.15 -7.21 20.99
C ILE A 60 -14.32 -7.93 22.06
N PRO A 61 -13.62 -9.04 21.76
CA PRO A 61 -12.77 -9.70 22.74
C PRO A 61 -11.66 -8.73 23.18
N ALA A 62 -11.51 -8.57 24.49
CA ALA A 62 -10.64 -7.61 25.18
C ALA A 62 -9.13 -7.89 25.05
N ASN A 63 -8.68 -8.42 23.91
CA ASN A 63 -7.27 -8.65 23.60
C ASN A 63 -6.72 -7.76 22.46
N ASN A 64 -7.52 -6.81 21.96
CA ASN A 64 -7.10 -5.80 20.98
C ASN A 64 -6.84 -4.42 21.61
N MET A 65 -6.71 -4.32 22.94
CA MET A 65 -6.29 -3.09 23.62
C MET A 65 -4.75 -2.99 23.68
N ALA A 66 -4.08 -3.19 22.55
CA ALA A 66 -2.64 -2.93 22.39
C ALA A 66 -2.16 -2.75 20.94
N GLN A 67 -3.05 -2.74 19.93
CA GLN A 67 -2.68 -2.15 18.64
C GLN A 67 -2.91 -0.65 18.76
N ALA A 68 -1.84 0.11 18.98
CA ALA A 68 -1.83 1.52 18.60
C ALA A 68 -2.44 1.61 17.20
N ALA A 69 -3.52 2.39 17.05
CA ALA A 69 -4.25 2.48 15.80
C ALA A 69 -3.25 2.76 14.67
N ALA A 70 -3.08 1.80 13.73
CA ALA A 70 -2.12 1.95 12.65
C ALA A 70 -2.39 3.27 11.91
N PRO A 71 -1.35 4.04 11.55
CA PRO A 71 -1.54 5.36 10.98
C PRO A 71 -2.31 5.26 9.66
N LYS A 72 -3.33 6.11 9.52
CA LYS A 72 -4.13 6.17 8.29
C LYS A 72 -3.43 7.05 7.28
N VAL A 73 -3.04 6.46 6.14
CA VAL A 73 -2.33 7.17 5.07
C VAL A 73 -3.07 7.03 3.73
N ASP A 74 -3.49 8.16 3.18
CA ASP A 74 -4.01 8.26 1.81
C ASP A 74 -3.05 9.09 0.95
N LEU A 75 -2.63 8.57 -0.20
CA LEU A 75 -1.64 9.20 -1.07
C LEU A 75 -2.23 9.46 -2.46
N TYR A 76 -2.34 10.74 -2.83
CA TYR A 76 -2.77 11.18 -4.15
C TYR A 76 -1.55 11.37 -5.05
N VAL A 77 -1.52 10.65 -6.17
CA VAL A 77 -0.33 10.49 -7.02
C VAL A 77 -0.68 10.58 -8.51
N THR A 78 0.37 10.57 -9.33
CA THR A 78 0.32 10.13 -10.73
C THR A 78 1.38 9.07 -10.97
N SER A 79 1.13 8.16 -11.89
CA SER A 79 2.01 7.01 -12.20
C SER A 79 3.40 7.39 -12.70
N TRP A 80 3.53 8.51 -13.43
CA TRP A 80 4.80 8.97 -14.00
C TRP A 80 5.66 9.77 -13.01
N CYS A 81 5.11 10.27 -11.91
CA CYS A 81 5.83 11.18 -11.02
C CYS A 81 6.91 10.47 -10.17
N PRO A 82 8.17 10.94 -10.21
CA PRO A 82 9.26 10.35 -9.43
C PRO A 82 9.10 10.57 -7.91
N TYR A 83 8.56 11.72 -7.48
CA TYR A 83 8.35 12.00 -6.05
C TYR A 83 7.21 11.17 -5.46
N CYS A 84 6.19 10.83 -6.24
CA CYS A 84 5.15 9.88 -5.84
C CYS A 84 5.75 8.49 -5.58
N LYS A 85 6.65 8.03 -6.46
CA LYS A 85 7.37 6.76 -6.28
C LYS A 85 8.21 6.77 -5.00
N LYS A 86 8.91 7.87 -4.70
CA LYS A 86 9.66 8.04 -3.45
C LYS A 86 8.78 7.99 -2.21
N ALA A 87 7.63 8.66 -2.23
CA ALA A 87 6.66 8.62 -1.13
C ALA A 87 6.13 7.20 -0.86
N MET A 88 5.75 6.49 -1.93
CA MET A 88 5.30 5.10 -1.81
C MET A 88 6.42 4.18 -1.30
N ALA A 89 7.65 4.35 -1.78
CA ALA A 89 8.80 3.56 -1.33
C ALA A 89 9.05 3.78 0.17
N PHE A 90 9.09 5.03 0.63
CA PHE A 90 9.28 5.37 2.04
C PHE A 90 8.25 4.72 2.95
N LEU A 91 6.96 4.77 2.58
CA LEU A 91 5.88 4.18 3.36
C LEU A 91 5.99 2.64 3.41
N ARG A 92 6.36 2.00 2.29
CA ARG A 92 6.60 0.56 2.24
C ARG A 92 7.80 0.14 3.10
N GLU A 93 8.92 0.84 2.97
CA GLU A 93 10.14 0.61 3.76
C GLU A 93 9.89 0.79 5.26
N SER A 94 8.97 1.69 5.61
CA SER A 94 8.55 1.94 6.99
C SER A 94 7.46 0.97 7.49
N ASN A 95 7.08 -0.03 6.69
CA ASN A 95 6.02 -0.99 6.97
C ASN A 95 4.68 -0.32 7.36
N ILE A 96 4.38 0.82 6.72
CA ILE A 96 3.14 1.56 6.89
C ILE A 96 2.16 1.15 5.81
N ALA A 97 0.93 0.80 6.19
CA ALA A 97 -0.16 0.59 5.25
C ALA A 97 -0.67 1.93 4.71
N PHE A 98 -0.90 2.02 3.40
CA PHE A 98 -1.41 3.24 2.75
C PHE A 98 -2.26 2.92 1.53
N ASN A 99 -3.19 3.82 1.23
CA ASN A 99 -3.96 3.79 -0.01
C ASN A 99 -3.34 4.74 -1.03
N THR A 100 -3.37 4.36 -2.30
CA THR A 100 -2.90 5.20 -3.41
C THR A 100 -4.04 5.52 -4.36
N TYR A 101 -4.18 6.78 -4.73
CA TYR A 101 -5.18 7.25 -5.68
C TYR A 101 -4.48 7.99 -6.83
N ASP A 102 -4.55 7.44 -8.03
CA ASP A 102 -4.01 8.11 -9.23
C ASP A 102 -5.04 9.13 -9.73
N ILE A 103 -4.71 10.42 -9.61
CA ILE A 103 -5.65 11.51 -9.93
C ILE A 103 -5.83 11.72 -11.44
N GLU A 104 -5.03 11.08 -12.29
CA GLU A 104 -5.24 11.10 -13.75
C GLU A 104 -6.19 9.98 -14.19
N GLN A 105 -6.27 8.91 -13.41
CA GLN A 105 -7.11 7.75 -13.71
C GLN A 105 -8.43 7.74 -12.91
N ASP A 106 -8.50 8.50 -11.81
CA ASP A 106 -9.68 8.60 -10.94
C ASP A 106 -10.08 10.08 -10.75
N LEU A 107 -11.14 10.49 -11.44
CA LEU A 107 -11.70 11.84 -11.35
C LEU A 107 -12.28 12.17 -9.97
N ASP A 108 -12.78 11.18 -9.24
CA ASP A 108 -13.27 11.38 -7.88
C ASP A 108 -12.09 11.64 -6.93
N ALA A 109 -10.98 10.92 -7.11
CA ALA A 109 -9.74 11.19 -6.39
C ALA A 109 -9.17 12.56 -6.71
N ALA A 110 -9.19 12.99 -7.97
CA ALA A 110 -8.77 14.33 -8.37
C ALA A 110 -9.60 15.42 -7.68
N THR A 111 -10.93 15.25 -7.67
CA THR A 111 -11.87 16.13 -6.97
C THR A 111 -11.58 16.16 -5.48
N ARG A 112 -11.44 15.00 -4.85
CA ARG A 112 -11.16 14.87 -3.42
C ARG A 112 -9.83 15.54 -3.05
N LYS A 113 -8.78 15.35 -3.85
CA LYS A 113 -7.47 16.02 -3.69
C LYS A 113 -7.61 17.54 -3.70
N LYS A 114 -8.41 18.07 -4.64
CA LYS A 114 -8.71 19.51 -4.72
C LYS A 114 -9.50 20.01 -3.50
N THR A 115 -10.42 19.23 -2.97
CA THR A 115 -11.15 19.59 -1.74
C THR A 115 -10.25 19.56 -0.51
N LEU A 116 -9.34 18.60 -0.41
CA LEU A 116 -8.39 18.46 0.70
C LEU A 116 -7.39 19.62 0.74
N ASP A 117 -6.95 20.10 -0.41
CA ASP A 117 -6.03 21.22 -0.50
C ASP A 117 -6.29 22.06 -1.77
N PRO A 118 -7.24 23.00 -1.73
CA PRO A 118 -7.68 23.76 -2.90
C PRO A 118 -6.59 24.60 -3.56
N GLY A 119 -5.58 25.01 -2.79
CA GLY A 119 -4.46 25.83 -3.27
C GLY A 119 -3.29 25.03 -3.82
N TYR A 120 -3.31 23.70 -3.72
CA TYR A 120 -2.18 22.87 -4.09
C TYR A 120 -2.43 22.11 -5.39
N GLY A 121 -1.74 22.52 -6.46
CA GLY A 121 -1.75 21.84 -7.76
C GLY A 121 -0.79 20.63 -7.84
N GLY A 122 0.23 20.56 -6.98
CA GLY A 122 1.28 19.56 -7.07
C GLY A 122 0.88 18.15 -6.62
N ILE A 123 1.80 17.21 -6.82
CA ILE A 123 1.76 15.82 -6.33
C ILE A 123 3.17 15.38 -5.86
N PRO A 124 3.29 14.40 -4.95
CA PRO A 124 2.20 13.75 -4.22
C PRO A 124 1.51 14.68 -3.22
N LEU A 125 0.24 14.42 -2.90
CA LEU A 125 -0.40 14.93 -1.68
C LEU A 125 -0.64 13.73 -0.77
N ALA A 126 -0.06 13.71 0.43
CA ALA A 126 -0.32 12.68 1.43
C ALA A 126 -1.27 13.21 2.49
N VAL A 127 -2.22 12.40 2.93
CA VAL A 127 -3.02 12.65 4.13
C VAL A 127 -2.63 11.60 5.16
N ILE A 128 -1.89 12.02 6.18
CA ILE A 128 -1.39 11.14 7.26
C ILE A 128 -2.08 11.56 8.55
N ASN A 129 -2.83 10.65 9.17
CA ASN A 129 -3.59 10.92 10.40
C ASN A 129 -4.44 12.20 10.29
N GLY A 130 -5.06 12.41 9.13
CA GLY A 130 -5.89 13.58 8.82
C GLY A 130 -5.13 14.85 8.44
N THR A 131 -3.79 14.86 8.51
CA THR A 131 -2.97 16.00 8.11
C THR A 131 -2.57 15.90 6.64
N ALA A 132 -2.92 16.90 5.83
CA ALA A 132 -2.49 17.01 4.44
C ALA A 132 -1.04 17.52 4.34
N ILE A 133 -0.20 16.82 3.58
CA ILE A 133 1.23 17.08 3.39
C ILE A 133 1.50 17.18 1.90
N ARG A 134 2.01 18.34 1.50
CA ARG A 134 2.37 18.65 0.11
C ARG A 134 3.73 18.07 -0.23
N GLY A 135 3.82 17.35 -1.35
CA GLY A 135 5.06 16.76 -1.84
C GLY A 135 5.56 15.60 -0.99
N PHE A 136 6.82 15.23 -1.22
CA PHE A 136 7.51 14.20 -0.45
C PHE A 136 8.70 14.78 0.29
N SER A 137 8.75 14.52 1.60
CA SER A 137 9.90 14.73 2.46
C SER A 137 9.90 13.64 3.54
N ALA A 138 11.00 12.90 3.65
CA ALA A 138 11.12 11.81 4.61
C ALA A 138 10.98 12.28 6.07
N SER A 139 11.48 13.48 6.40
CA SER A 139 11.34 14.05 7.75
C SER A 139 9.88 14.37 8.06
N THR A 140 9.19 15.07 7.17
CA THR A 140 7.78 15.46 7.35
C THR A 140 6.85 14.26 7.43
N TYR A 141 7.11 13.21 6.64
CA TYR A 141 6.33 11.98 6.71
C TYR A 141 6.55 11.27 8.05
N LYS A 142 7.81 11.16 8.50
CA LYS A 142 8.14 10.56 9.80
C LYS A 142 7.48 11.32 10.96
N GLU A 143 7.53 12.63 10.95
CA GLU A 143 6.89 13.48 11.97
C GLU A 143 5.37 13.30 11.98
N ALA A 144 4.74 13.23 10.81
CA ALA A 144 3.29 13.05 10.72
C ALA A 144 2.84 11.65 11.16
N LEU A 145 3.66 10.62 10.91
CA LEU A 145 3.40 9.24 11.31
C LEU A 145 3.60 9.00 12.82
N ALA A 146 4.39 9.84 13.49
CA ALA A 146 4.68 9.73 14.91
C ALA A 146 3.62 10.36 15.82
N LYS A 147 2.58 10.98 15.25
CA LYS A 147 1.43 11.56 15.96
C LYS A 147 0.33 10.53 16.14
#